data_AF-T1CXQ2-F1
#
_entry.id   AF-T1CXQ2-F1
#
_cell.length_a   1.000
_cell.length_b   1.000
_cell.length_c   1.000
_cell.angle_alpha   90.00
_cell.angle_beta   90.00
_cell.angle_gamma   90.00
#
_symmetry.space_group_name_H-M   'P 1'
#
loop_
_entity.id
_entity.type
_entity.pdbx_description
1 polymer ?
#
loop_
_entity_poly.entity_id
_entity_poly.type
_entity_poly.pdbx_seq_one_letter_code
_entity_poly.pdbx_strand_id
1 'polypeptide(L)' 'MPTLDWIGKQAVVKHHKDVPCRLLEPVAKLSCGDANSSNLIVQGDNLHALKA' A
#
# COMPACT_ATOMS: atom_id res chain seq x y z
N MET A 1 -5.03 -16.42 -26.53
CA MET A 1 -4.31 -16.62 -25.25
C MET A 1 -5.31 -17.06 -24.20
N PRO A 2 -5.01 -18.09 -23.38
CA PRO A 2 -5.88 -18.45 -22.27
C PRO A 2 -5.87 -17.35 -21.20
N THR A 3 -7.01 -17.16 -20.53
CA THR A 3 -7.14 -16.22 -19.41
C THR A 3 -7.80 -16.92 -18.23
N LEU A 4 -7.36 -16.60 -17.01
CA LEU A 4 -7.96 -17.09 -15.78
C LEU A 4 -9.15 -16.20 -15.42
N ASP A 5 -10.35 -16.77 -15.30
CA ASP A 5 -11.54 -16.04 -14.86
C ASP A 5 -12.11 -16.63 -13.57
N TRP A 6 -12.65 -15.78 -12.70
CA TRP A 6 -13.20 -16.17 -11.41
C TRP A 6 -14.22 -15.15 -10.89
N ILE A 7 -15.06 -15.59 -9.97
CA ILE A 7 -16.10 -14.76 -9.34
C ILE A 7 -15.44 -13.56 -8.63
N GLY A 8 -15.89 -12.35 -8.94
CA GLY A 8 -15.38 -11.11 -8.34
C GLY A 8 -14.19 -10.45 -9.05
N LYS A 9 -13.60 -11.10 -10.07
CA LYS A 9 -12.46 -10.55 -10.82
C LYS A 9 -12.68 -9.13 -11.35
N GLN A 10 -13.85 -8.87 -11.92
CA GLN A 10 -14.18 -7.57 -12.52
C GLN A 10 -14.21 -6.44 -11.50
N ALA A 11 -14.57 -6.73 -10.24
CA ALA A 11 -14.59 -5.74 -9.17
C ALA A 11 -13.17 -5.39 -8.69
N VAL A 12 -12.26 -6.35 -8.61
CA VAL A 12 -10.92 -6.14 -8.05
C VAL A 12 -9.89 -5.63 -9.07
N VAL A 13 -10.03 -5.97 -10.35
CA VAL A 13 -9.06 -5.61 -11.40
C VAL A 13 -8.83 -4.10 -11.50
N LYS A 14 -9.86 -3.28 -11.30
CA LYS A 14 -9.76 -1.82 -11.38
C LYS A 14 -9.71 -1.13 -10.02
N HIS A 15 -9.88 -1.86 -8.92
CA HIS A 15 -10.01 -1.27 -7.57
C HIS A 15 -8.83 -0.37 -7.20
N HIS A 16 -7.60 -0.71 -7.63
CA HIS A 16 -6.41 0.12 -7.39
C HIS A 16 -6.52 1.54 -7.95
N LYS A 17 -7.40 1.81 -8.93
CA LYS A 17 -7.64 3.14 -9.48
C LYS A 17 -8.50 4.01 -8.58
N ASP A 18 -9.37 3.39 -7.79
CA ASP A 18 -10.30 4.06 -6.90
C ASP A 18 -9.67 4.36 -5.54
N VAL A 19 -8.58 3.65 -5.19
CA VAL A 19 -7.80 3.91 -3.96
C VAL A 19 -6.98 5.20 -4.13
N PRO A 20 -7.11 6.22 -3.27
CA PRO A 20 -6.33 7.45 -3.40
C PRO A 20 -4.85 7.22 -3.02
N CYS A 21 -3.96 7.94 -3.70
CA CYS A 21 -2.56 8.08 -3.26
C CYS A 21 -2.52 9.00 -2.03
N ARG A 22 -1.70 8.64 -1.03
CA ARG A 22 -1.54 9.39 0.22
C ARG A 22 -0.06 9.56 0.50
N LEU A 23 0.34 10.69 1.07
CA LEU A 23 1.74 10.88 1.45
C LEU A 23 2.07 10.08 2.71
N LEU A 24 3.31 9.60 2.80
CA LEU A 24 3.84 9.03 4.04
C LEU A 24 4.16 10.13 5.03
N GLU A 25 3.68 9.99 6.27
CA GLU A 25 3.95 10.91 7.36
C GLU A 25 4.83 10.23 8.42
N PRO A 26 5.98 10.82 8.79
CA PRO A 26 6.83 10.27 9.85
C PRO A 26 6.18 10.48 11.22
N VAL A 27 6.03 9.40 11.99
CA VAL A 27 5.47 9.44 13.35
C VAL A 27 6.57 9.15 14.37
N ALA A 28 7.26 10.19 14.83
CA ALA A 28 8.43 10.08 15.72
C ALA A 28 8.17 9.26 16.99
N LYS A 29 6.95 9.29 17.52
CA LYS A 29 6.54 8.51 18.71
C LYS A 29 6.59 6.99 18.48
N LEU A 30 6.39 6.54 17.24
CA LEU A 30 6.36 5.13 16.86
C LEU A 30 7.65 4.68 16.16
N SER A 31 8.49 5.63 15.75
CA SER A 31 9.80 5.35 15.17
C SER A 31 10.73 4.69 16.20
N CYS A 32 11.54 3.75 15.74
CA CYS A 32 12.53 3.07 16.56
C CYS A 32 13.78 2.74 15.73
N GLY A 33 14.91 2.54 16.41
CA GLY A 33 16.20 2.24 15.78
C GLY A 33 16.97 3.49 15.35
N ASP A 34 17.95 3.28 14.47
CA ASP A 34 18.77 4.36 13.91
C ASP A 34 17.96 5.19 12.91
N ALA A 35 17.91 6.51 13.13
CA ALA A 35 17.23 7.45 12.26
C ALA A 35 17.84 7.54 10.85
N ASN A 36 19.09 7.10 10.67
CA ASN A 36 19.75 7.04 9.38
C ASN A 36 19.59 5.68 8.67
N SER A 37 18.80 4.76 9.23
CA SER A 37 18.51 3.48 8.58
C SER A 37 17.65 3.68 7.32
N SER A 38 17.87 2.86 6.30
CA SER A 38 17.02 2.81 5.09
C SER A 38 15.76 1.96 5.27
N ASN A 39 15.59 1.33 6.44
CA ASN A 39 14.42 0.48 6.72
C ASN A 39 13.20 1.33 7.09
N LEU A 40 12.02 0.95 6.60
CA LEU A 40 10.75 1.63 6.87
C LEU A 40 9.70 0.67 7.40
N ILE A 41 8.96 1.10 8.42
CA ILE A 41 7.73 0.45 8.89
C ILE A 41 6.59 1.42 8.60
N VAL A 42 5.67 1.03 7.71
CA VAL A 42 4.51 1.83 7.34
C VAL A 42 3.28 1.23 8.00
N GLN A 43 2.58 2.01 8.81
CA GLN A 43 1.34 1.60 9.45
C GLN A 43 0.15 1.97 8.55
N GLY A 44 -0.67 0.98 8.16
CA GLY A 44 -1.90 1.21 7.42
C GLY A 44 -2.33 0.03 6.57
N ASP A 45 -3.33 0.28 5.74
CA ASP A 45 -3.71 -0.64 4.66
C ASP A 45 -2.59 -0.73 3.62
N ASN A 46 -2.27 -1.96 3.18
CA ASN A 46 -1.12 -2.20 2.33
C ASN A 46 -1.27 -1.59 0.92
N LEU A 47 -2.48 -1.57 0.35
CA LEU A 47 -2.71 -0.99 -0.97
C LEU A 47 -2.56 0.52 -0.93
N HIS A 48 -2.94 1.16 0.17
CA HIS A 48 -2.64 2.58 0.38
C HIS A 48 -1.13 2.82 0.55
N ALA A 49 -0.43 2.00 1.34
CA ALA A 49 1.01 2.13 1.54
C ALA A 49 1.82 1.93 0.26
N LEU A 50 1.39 1.01 -0.63
CA LEU A 50 2.03 0.76 -1.92
C LEU A 50 1.77 1.87 -2.96
N LYS A 51 0.70 2.65 -2.78
CA LYS A 51 0.36 3.77 -3.66
C LYS A 51 0.94 5.12 -3.19
N ALA A 52 1.53 5.14 -2.00
CA ALA A 52 2.05 6.35 -1.37
C ALA A 52 3.33 6.88 -2.02
#